data_AF-A0AA39LAS4-F1
#
_entry.id   AF-A0AA39LAS4-F1
#
_cell.length_a   1.000
_cell.length_b   1.000
_cell.length_c   1.000
_cell.angle_alpha   90.00
_cell.angle_beta   90.00
_cell.angle_gamma   90.00
#
_symmetry.space_group_name_H-M   'P 1'
#
loop_
_entity.id
_entity.type
_entity.pdbx_description
1 polymer ?
#
loop_
_entity_poly.entity_id
_entity_poly.type
_entity_poly.pdbx_seq_one_letter_code
_entity_poly.pdbx_strand_id
1 'polypeptide(L)'
;MKYSALLEILREIPNVEAQVVDYNEKVPFLKQLEISHNSDIFIGMHGSGLTHMLFLPDWASVFEIYNCDDEHCYKDLARLRGVKYWTWTKMDKLHEEYEGRHPTDKTPHKKFTNYSFDKDEFLRIVLQMIEYVRRHPEFVKQQRILRRRAAGAEL
;
A
#
# COMPACT_ATOMS: atom_id res chain seq x y z
N MET A 1 6.16 -13.14 -6.32
CA MET A 1 6.78 -12.25 -5.31
C MET A 1 6.92 -12.98 -3.98
N LYS A 2 8.12 -13.01 -3.40
CA LYS A 2 8.33 -13.42 -1.99
C LYS A 2 8.12 -12.19 -1.09
N TYR A 3 6.88 -11.90 -0.71
CA TYR A 3 6.52 -10.77 0.17
C TYR A 3 6.92 -10.98 1.64
N SER A 4 7.38 -12.18 2.02
CA SER A 4 7.77 -12.52 3.39
C SER A 4 8.83 -11.56 3.95
N ALA A 5 9.86 -11.24 3.16
CA ALA A 5 10.92 -10.35 3.59
C ALA A 5 10.46 -8.90 3.79
N LEU A 6 9.50 -8.42 2.99
CA LEU A 6 8.91 -7.09 3.17
C LEU A 6 8.04 -7.06 4.43
N LEU A 7 7.24 -8.11 4.65
CA LEU A 7 6.39 -8.23 5.83
C LEU A 7 7.20 -8.29 7.13
N GLU A 8 8.34 -8.98 7.13
CA GLU A 8 9.27 -9.01 8.27
C GLU A 8 9.76 -7.60 8.62
N ILE A 9 10.21 -6.82 7.64
CA ILE A 9 10.63 -5.42 7.83
C ILE A 9 9.50 -4.58 8.45
N LEU A 10 8.28 -4.71 7.92
CA LEU A 10 7.14 -3.94 8.42
C LEU A 10 6.79 -4.28 9.88
N ARG A 11 6.94 -5.54 10.28
CA ARG A 11 6.65 -6.02 11.65
C ARG A 11 7.68 -5.56 12.67
N GLU A 12 8.88 -5.22 12.24
CA GLU A 12 9.93 -4.67 13.12
C GLU A 12 9.69 -3.19 13.46
N ILE A 13 8.78 -2.51 12.74
CA ILE A 13 8.49 -1.10 13.00
C ILE A 13 7.60 -0.96 14.24
N PRO A 14 8.03 -0.20 15.28
CA PRO A 14 7.23 -0.03 16.48
C PRO A 14 5.90 0.68 16.22
N ASN A 15 4.84 0.17 16.85
CA ASN A 15 3.48 0.70 16.73
C ASN A 15 2.96 0.71 15.29
N VAL A 16 3.27 -0.35 14.54
CA VAL A 16 2.74 -0.64 13.20
C VAL A 16 2.19 -2.06 13.21
N GLU A 17 0.98 -2.21 12.69
CA GLU A 17 0.39 -3.52 12.41
C GLU A 17 0.46 -3.76 10.90
N ALA A 18 1.05 -4.90 10.50
CA ALA A 18 1.22 -5.24 9.09
C ALA A 18 0.55 -6.59 8.78
N GLN A 19 -0.29 -6.59 7.74
CA GLN A 19 -0.99 -7.75 7.23
C GLN A 19 -0.84 -7.86 5.72
N VAL A 20 -0.82 -9.09 5.21
CA VAL A 20 -0.89 -9.38 3.77
C VAL A 20 -2.31 -9.85 3.47
N VAL A 21 -2.91 -9.27 2.45
CA VAL A 21 -4.30 -9.54 2.07
C VAL A 21 -4.33 -9.96 0.61
N ASP A 22 -4.90 -11.13 0.34
CA ASP A 22 -5.22 -11.58 -1.01
C ASP A 22 -6.71 -11.33 -1.27
N TYR A 23 -7.01 -10.22 -1.95
CA TYR A 23 -8.38 -9.85 -2.33
C TYR A 23 -8.87 -10.72 -3.50
N ASN A 24 -9.19 -11.97 -3.19
CA ASN A 24 -9.78 -12.94 -4.11
C ASN A 24 -11.27 -13.15 -3.84
N GLU A 25 -11.92 -13.99 -4.65
CA GLU A 25 -13.34 -14.29 -4.59
C GLU A 25 -13.81 -14.92 -3.27
N LYS A 26 -12.89 -15.42 -2.44
CA LYS A 26 -13.19 -16.06 -1.15
C LYS A 26 -13.35 -15.04 -0.03
N VAL A 27 -12.93 -13.79 -0.23
CA VAL A 27 -13.11 -12.71 0.74
C VAL A 27 -14.38 -11.92 0.37
N PRO A 28 -15.44 -11.94 1.19
CA PRO A 28 -16.65 -11.20 0.90
C PRO A 28 -16.37 -9.71 0.67
N PHE A 29 -17.02 -9.09 -0.32
CA PHE A 29 -16.73 -7.71 -0.71
C PHE A 29 -16.79 -6.73 0.48
N LEU A 30 -17.81 -6.85 1.34
CA LEU A 30 -17.90 -6.02 2.56
C LEU A 30 -16.68 -6.18 3.48
N LYS A 31 -16.13 -7.40 3.59
CA LYS A 31 -14.91 -7.64 4.35
C LYS A 31 -13.70 -6.99 3.68
N GLN A 32 -13.65 -7.00 2.34
CA GLN A 32 -12.58 -6.31 1.61
C GLN A 32 -12.62 -4.80 1.86
N LEU A 33 -13.82 -4.20 1.86
CA LEU A 33 -14.04 -2.79 2.18
C LEU A 33 -13.66 -2.47 3.63
N GLU A 34 -14.07 -3.31 4.58
CA GLU A 34 -13.73 -3.15 5.99
C GLU A 34 -12.20 -3.13 6.19
N ILE A 35 -11.47 -4.05 5.56
CA ILE A 35 -10.00 -4.09 5.63
C ILE A 35 -9.42 -2.82 5.01
N SER A 36 -9.89 -2.44 3.82
CA SER A 36 -9.38 -1.26 3.10
C SER A 36 -9.62 0.02 3.89
N HIS A 37 -10.82 0.19 4.44
CA HIS A 37 -11.22 1.38 5.20
C HIS A 37 -10.46 1.55 6.52
N ASN A 38 -10.00 0.44 7.11
CA ASN A 38 -9.22 0.44 8.33
C ASN A 38 -7.70 0.36 8.06
N SER A 39 -7.25 0.69 6.86
CA SER A 39 -5.83 0.70 6.48
C SER A 39 -5.31 2.13 6.32
N ASP A 40 -4.33 2.52 7.14
CA ASP A 40 -3.68 3.84 7.04
C ASP A 40 -2.69 3.93 5.86
N ILE A 41 -2.04 2.81 5.56
CA ILE A 41 -1.05 2.66 4.49
C ILE A 41 -1.42 1.44 3.67
N PHE A 42 -1.58 1.63 2.36
CA PHE A 42 -1.89 0.57 1.41
C PHE A 42 -0.73 0.36 0.45
N ILE A 43 -0.15 -0.85 0.45
CA ILE A 43 1.01 -1.17 -0.36
C ILE A 43 0.61 -2.27 -1.35
N GLY A 44 0.79 -2.02 -2.64
CA GLY A 44 0.35 -2.94 -3.68
C GLY A 44 1.28 -2.94 -4.89
N MET A 45 1.21 -4.04 -5.64
CA MET A 45 1.69 -4.06 -7.02
C MET A 45 0.70 -3.32 -7.92
N HIS A 46 1.15 -2.87 -9.11
CA HIS A 46 0.26 -2.39 -10.16
C HIS A 46 -0.94 -3.31 -10.37
N GLY A 47 -2.01 -2.72 -10.90
CA GLY A 47 -3.18 -3.44 -11.35
C GLY A 47 -4.40 -3.21 -10.47
N SER A 48 -5.49 -3.89 -10.81
CA SER A 48 -6.83 -3.59 -10.28
C SER A 48 -6.94 -3.64 -8.76
N GLY A 49 -6.06 -4.36 -8.06
CA GLY A 49 -6.00 -4.36 -6.60
C GLY A 49 -5.75 -2.97 -5.99
N LEU A 50 -5.06 -2.06 -6.68
CA LEU A 50 -4.85 -0.68 -6.21
C LEU A 50 -6.14 0.14 -6.19
N THR A 51 -7.20 -0.28 -6.87
CA THR A 51 -8.51 0.41 -6.83
C THR A 51 -9.15 0.38 -5.43
N HIS A 52 -8.71 -0.51 -4.53
CA HIS A 52 -9.07 -0.48 -3.11
C HIS A 52 -8.73 0.85 -2.43
N MET A 53 -7.84 1.67 -3.02
CA MET A 53 -7.55 3.02 -2.54
C MET A 53 -8.78 3.93 -2.44
N LEU A 54 -9.83 3.66 -3.23
CA LEU A 54 -11.08 4.41 -3.19
C LEU A 54 -11.73 4.36 -1.80
N PHE A 55 -11.50 3.27 -1.05
CA PHE A 55 -12.14 3.01 0.24
C PHE A 55 -11.24 3.31 1.43
N LEU A 56 -10.00 3.73 1.20
CA LEU A 56 -9.08 4.16 2.25
C LEU A 56 -9.62 5.38 3.00
N PRO A 57 -9.21 5.61 4.26
CA PRO A 57 -9.52 6.84 4.97
C PRO A 57 -8.78 8.03 4.33
N ASP A 58 -9.29 9.24 4.55
CA ASP A 58 -8.80 10.45 3.87
C ASP A 58 -7.33 10.80 4.17
N TRP A 59 -6.80 10.34 5.30
CA TRP A 59 -5.41 10.54 5.68
C TRP A 59 -4.44 9.52 5.07
N ALA A 60 -4.95 8.51 4.37
CA ALA A 60 -4.15 7.36 3.97
C ALA A 60 -3.08 7.68 2.93
N SER A 61 -2.12 6.76 2.83
CA SER A 61 -1.09 6.75 1.79
C SER A 61 -1.09 5.43 1.03
N VAL A 62 -0.83 5.51 -0.27
CA VAL A 62 -0.71 4.37 -1.18
C VAL A 62 0.73 4.27 -1.68
N PHE A 63 1.32 3.07 -1.63
CA PHE A 63 2.59 2.77 -2.29
C PHE A 63 2.38 1.76 -3.41
N GLU A 64 2.52 2.23 -4.64
CA GLU A 64 2.62 1.35 -5.81
C GLU A 64 4.07 0.88 -5.96
N ILE A 65 4.34 -0.34 -5.49
CA ILE A 65 5.66 -0.98 -5.52
C ILE A 65 6.14 -1.19 -6.95
N TYR A 66 5.26 -1.35 -7.92
CA TYR A 66 5.69 -1.37 -9.31
C TYR A 66 4.53 -0.98 -10.18
N ASN A 67 4.73 -0.01 -11.06
CA ASN A 67 3.72 0.67 -11.88
C ASN A 67 3.70 0.21 -13.35
N CYS A 68 4.46 -0.81 -13.73
CA CYS A 68 4.60 -1.23 -15.15
C CYS A 68 5.07 -0.10 -16.09
N ASP A 69 5.93 0.79 -15.60
CA ASP A 69 6.39 1.99 -16.31
C ASP A 69 5.27 3.01 -16.65
N ASP A 70 4.09 2.86 -16.06
CA ASP A 70 2.98 3.81 -16.17
C ASP A 70 2.50 4.24 -14.78
N GLU A 71 3.17 5.24 -14.21
CA GLU A 71 2.75 5.81 -12.93
C GLU A 71 1.42 6.57 -13.01
N HIS A 72 1.02 7.04 -14.20
CA HIS A 72 -0.04 8.04 -14.31
C HIS A 72 -1.39 7.47 -13.89
N CYS A 73 -1.67 6.21 -14.22
CA CYS A 73 -2.96 5.58 -13.96
C CYS A 73 -3.37 5.67 -12.47
N TYR A 74 -2.55 5.15 -11.57
CA TYR A 74 -2.88 5.12 -10.13
C TYR A 74 -2.48 6.39 -9.40
N LYS A 75 -1.49 7.14 -9.90
CA LYS A 75 -1.15 8.47 -9.37
C LYS A 75 -2.30 9.46 -9.56
N ASP A 76 -2.93 9.47 -10.73
CA ASP A 76 -4.09 10.32 -10.99
C ASP A 76 -5.31 9.88 -10.18
N LEU A 77 -5.55 8.57 -10.06
CA LEU A 77 -6.63 8.05 -9.21
C LEU A 77 -6.43 8.44 -7.74
N ALA A 78 -5.22 8.29 -7.21
CA ALA A 78 -4.89 8.69 -5.84
C ALA A 78 -5.07 10.20 -5.63
N ARG A 79 -4.63 11.02 -6.60
CA ARG A 79 -4.85 12.47 -6.57
C ARG A 79 -6.34 12.83 -6.55
N LEU A 80 -7.15 12.18 -7.38
CA LEU A 80 -8.61 12.41 -7.43
C LEU A 80 -9.31 11.96 -6.14
N ARG A 81 -8.89 10.83 -5.55
CA ARG A 81 -9.40 10.37 -4.26
C ARG A 81 -8.93 11.26 -3.10
N GLY A 82 -7.79 11.94 -3.24
CA GLY A 82 -7.21 12.77 -2.19
C GLY A 82 -6.30 12.01 -1.21
N VAL A 83 -5.83 10.82 -1.58
CA VAL A 83 -4.85 10.04 -0.80
C VAL A 83 -3.45 10.24 -1.36
N LYS A 84 -2.43 10.13 -0.49
CA LYS A 84 -1.05 10.39 -0.91
C LYS A 84 -0.47 9.21 -1.67
N TYR A 85 -0.07 9.42 -2.91
CA TYR A 85 0.61 8.42 -3.74
C TYR A 85 2.13 8.43 -3.51
N TRP A 86 2.70 7.24 -3.43
CA TRP A 86 4.13 6.96 -3.34
C TRP A 86 4.52 5.89 -4.36
N THR A 87 5.73 6.01 -4.91
CA THR A 87 6.41 4.98 -5.69
C THR A 87 7.92 5.12 -5.46
N TRP A 88 8.74 4.28 -6.11
CA TRP A 88 10.18 4.30 -5.96
C TRP A 88 10.77 5.65 -6.40
N THR A 89 11.60 6.25 -5.54
CA THR A 89 12.35 7.45 -5.91
C THR A 89 13.63 7.12 -6.69
N LYS A 90 14.09 5.87 -6.57
CA LYS A 90 15.31 5.33 -7.18
C LYS A 90 14.94 4.06 -7.94
N MET A 91 14.69 4.18 -9.24
CA MET A 91 14.27 3.03 -10.06
C MET A 91 15.35 1.96 -10.20
N ASP A 92 16.62 2.31 -9.98
CA ASP A 92 17.74 1.36 -9.90
C ASP A 92 17.67 0.41 -8.70
N LYS A 93 16.72 0.63 -7.78
CA LYS A 93 16.44 -0.22 -6.61
C LYS A 93 15.32 -1.23 -6.82
N LEU A 94 14.74 -1.22 -8.01
CA LEU A 94 13.75 -2.19 -8.47
C LEU A 94 14.43 -3.11 -9.50
N HIS A 95 14.55 -4.40 -9.18
CA HIS A 95 15.23 -5.34 -10.06
C HIS A 95 14.25 -6.41 -10.56
N GLU A 96 14.18 -6.55 -11.88
CA GLU A 96 13.49 -7.66 -12.54
C GLU A 96 14.29 -8.95 -12.31
N GLU A 97 13.69 -9.95 -11.63
CA GLU A 97 14.35 -11.23 -11.38
C GLU A 97 14.39 -12.12 -12.64
N TYR A 98 13.35 -12.05 -13.47
CA TYR A 98 13.24 -12.81 -14.71
C TYR A 98 12.17 -12.21 -15.65
N GLU A 99 12.38 -12.28 -16.95
CA GLU A 99 11.42 -11.80 -17.96
C GLU A 99 10.14 -12.64 -17.95
N GLY A 100 9.12 -12.16 -17.25
CA GLY A 100 7.81 -12.79 -17.17
C GLY A 100 7.17 -12.91 -18.55
N ARG A 101 6.46 -14.02 -18.79
CA ARG A 101 5.79 -14.26 -20.07
C ARG A 101 4.28 -14.24 -19.90
N HIS A 102 3.59 -13.58 -20.82
CA HIS A 102 2.13 -13.56 -20.83
C HIS A 102 1.58 -15.00 -20.93
N PRO A 103 0.55 -15.36 -20.13
CA PRO A 103 0.09 -16.75 -20.00
C PRO A 103 -0.33 -17.37 -21.33
N THR A 104 -0.93 -16.55 -22.20
CA THR A 104 -1.60 -16.98 -23.44
C THR A 104 -0.65 -17.06 -24.64
N ASP A 105 0.16 -16.03 -24.89
CA ASP A 105 0.98 -15.92 -26.11
C ASP A 105 2.49 -16.10 -25.86
N LYS A 106 2.88 -16.31 -24.60
CA LYS A 106 4.27 -16.50 -24.15
C LYS A 106 5.22 -15.35 -24.48
N THR A 107 4.69 -14.20 -24.87
CA THR A 107 5.48 -12.99 -25.12
C THR A 107 5.99 -12.41 -23.81
N PRO A 108 7.20 -11.83 -23.79
CA PRO A 108 7.68 -11.05 -22.65
C PRO A 108 6.69 -9.97 -22.25
N HIS A 109 6.31 -9.95 -20.98
CA HIS A 109 5.35 -9.00 -20.46
C HIS A 109 5.61 -8.71 -18.98
N LYS A 110 5.99 -7.46 -18.68
CA LYS A 110 6.44 -6.99 -17.36
C LYS A 110 5.47 -7.25 -16.20
N LYS A 111 4.16 -7.27 -16.48
CA LYS A 111 3.10 -7.68 -15.53
C LYS A 111 3.30 -9.09 -14.92
N PHE A 112 3.98 -9.98 -15.62
CA PHE A 112 4.20 -11.37 -15.19
C PHE A 112 5.62 -11.62 -14.68
N THR A 113 6.43 -10.56 -14.54
CA THR A 113 7.79 -10.61 -14.03
C THR A 113 7.77 -10.63 -12.49
N ASN A 114 8.66 -11.42 -11.89
CA ASN A 114 8.95 -11.28 -10.46
C ASN A 114 9.95 -10.14 -10.27
N TYR A 115 9.71 -9.33 -9.24
CA TYR A 115 10.55 -8.21 -8.87
C TYR A 115 11.19 -8.47 -7.51
N SER A 116 12.46 -8.09 -7.39
CA SER A 116 13.16 -7.95 -6.12
C SER A 116 13.39 -6.47 -5.83
N PHE A 117 13.52 -6.15 -4.55
CA PHE A 117 13.48 -4.78 -4.06
C PHE A 117 14.59 -4.54 -3.04
N ASP A 118 15.18 -3.35 -3.08
CA ASP A 118 16.08 -2.88 -2.03
C ASP A 118 15.30 -2.65 -0.73
N LYS A 119 15.67 -3.41 0.30
CA LYS A 119 14.99 -3.41 1.60
C LYS A 119 15.13 -2.09 2.34
N ASP A 120 16.28 -1.43 2.22
CA ASP A 120 16.56 -0.19 2.93
C ASP A 120 15.78 0.97 2.32
N GLU A 121 15.71 1.01 0.98
CA GLU A 121 14.90 2.00 0.27
C GLU A 121 13.40 1.77 0.52
N PHE A 122 12.94 0.51 0.53
CA PHE A 122 11.57 0.17 0.92
C PHE A 122 11.24 0.70 2.32
N LEU A 123 12.09 0.38 3.31
CA LEU A 123 11.91 0.85 4.69
C LEU A 123 11.93 2.38 4.78
N ARG A 124 12.85 3.04 4.07
CA ARG A 124 12.95 4.50 4.05
C ARG A 124 11.65 5.14 3.55
N ILE A 125 11.07 4.62 2.46
CA ILE A 125 9.80 5.12 1.91
C ILE A 125 8.67 4.87 2.90
N VAL A 126 8.55 3.66 3.46
CA VAL A 126 7.50 3.33 4.43
C VAL A 126 7.55 4.23 5.67
N LEU A 127 8.74 4.52 6.20
CA LEU A 127 8.89 5.44 7.34
C LEU A 127 8.41 6.86 7.00
N GLN A 128 8.61 7.33 5.77
CA GLN A 128 8.08 8.61 5.31
C GLN A 128 6.55 8.60 5.19
N MET A 129 5.97 7.48 4.73
CA MET A 129 4.52 7.30 4.68
C MET A 129 3.89 7.30 6.08
N ILE A 130 4.51 6.59 7.03
CA ILE A 130 4.08 6.54 8.43
C ILE A 130 4.08 7.96 9.01
N GLU A 131 5.14 8.73 8.77
CA GLU A 131 5.23 10.09 9.28
C GLU A 131 4.18 11.01 8.64
N TYR A 132 3.92 10.86 7.34
CA TYR A 132 2.85 11.58 6.65
C TYR A 132 1.48 11.33 7.30
N VAL A 133 1.12 10.05 7.50
CA VAL A 133 -0.15 9.65 8.15
C VAL A 133 -0.24 10.22 9.56
N ARG A 134 0.81 10.03 10.38
CA ARG A 134 0.82 10.44 11.79
C ARG A 134 0.68 11.95 11.97
N ARG A 135 1.15 12.74 11.00
CA ARG A 135 1.01 14.21 10.99
C ARG A 135 -0.29 14.70 10.38
N HIS A 136 -1.09 13.83 9.74
CA HIS A 136 -2.31 14.24 9.08
C HIS A 136 -3.36 14.75 10.10
N PRO A 137 -3.94 15.96 9.92
CA PRO A 137 -4.86 16.55 10.91
C PRO A 137 -6.05 15.65 11.25
N GLU A 138 -6.69 15.05 10.25
CA GLU A 138 -7.84 14.16 10.47
C GLU A 138 -7.45 12.85 11.19
N PHE A 139 -6.25 12.32 10.94
CA PHE A 139 -5.75 11.16 11.69
C PHE A 139 -5.56 11.52 13.16
N VAL A 140 -4.90 12.65 13.45
CA VAL A 140 -4.68 13.11 14.83
C VAL A 140 -6.00 13.35 15.55
N LYS A 141 -6.97 13.97 14.89
CA LYS A 141 -8.32 14.20 15.40
C LYS A 141 -9.02 12.87 15.71
N GLN A 142 -8.96 11.89 14.79
CA GLN A 142 -9.56 10.59 14.98
C GLN A 142 -8.92 9.82 16.15
N GLN A 143 -7.59 9.84 16.26
CA GLN A 143 -6.87 9.22 17.38
C GLN A 143 -7.25 9.85 18.73
N ARG A 144 -7.48 11.18 18.79
CA ARG A 144 -7.98 11.85 19.99
C ARG A 144 -9.39 11.37 20.37
N ILE A 145 -10.28 11.22 19.38
CA ILE A 145 -11.64 10.70 19.60
C ILE A 145 -11.59 9.28 20.16
N LEU A 146 -10.79 8.40 19.55
CA LEU A 146 -10.65 7.02 20.00
C LEU A 146 -10.10 6.93 21.43
N ARG A 147 -9.09 7.74 21.77
CA ARG A 147 -8.54 7.80 23.13
C ARG A 147 -9.57 8.28 24.17
N ARG A 148 -10.39 9.28 23.84
CA ARG A 148 -11.45 9.77 24.73
C ARG A 148 -12.52 8.71 24.96
N ARG A 149 -12.95 8.02 23.90
CA ARG A 149 -13.88 6.90 23.99
C ARG A 149 -13.34 5.77 24.87
N ALA A 150 -12.08 5.39 24.67
CA ALA A 150 -11.42 4.38 25.49
C ALA A 150 -11.30 4.78 26.97
N ALA A 151 -11.20 6.08 27.26
CA ALA A 151 -11.18 6.64 28.61
C ALA A 151 -12.58 6.87 29.22
N GLY A 152 -13.67 6.48 28.54
CA GLY A 152 -15.03 6.62 29.04
C GLY A 152 -15.60 8.05 29.02
N ALA A 153 -14.98 8.98 28.28
CA ALA A 153 -15.52 10.31 28.08
C ALA A 153 -16.54 10.29 26.93
N GLU A 154 -17.81 10.63 27.20
CA GLU A 154 -18.82 10.89 26.16
C GLU A 154 -18.43 12.14 25.33
N LEU A 155 -18.78 12.11 24.04
CA LEU A 155 -18.35 13.05 23.00
C LEU A 155 -18.95 14.45 23.15
#